data_AF-A0A5J4RMD3-F1
#
_entry.id   AF-A0A5J4RMD3-F1
#
_cell.length_a   1.000
_cell.length_b   1.000
_cell.length_c   1.000
_cell.angle_alpha   90.00
_cell.angle_beta   90.00
_cell.angle_gamma   90.00
#
_symmetry.space_group_name_H-M   'P 1'
#
loop_
_entity.id
_entity.type
_entity.pdbx_description
1 polymer ?
#
loop_
_entity_poly.entity_id
_entity_poly.type
_entity_poly.pdbx_seq_one_letter_code
_entity_poly.pdbx_strand_id
1 'polypeptide(L)'
;MKRVQGAQGFASVECINPQTGEWVARWAGESNEGKTSEDGEPLIGVSYMEDNFDHEPTWDEVAGRVTEARKIQYELRSDGIYISMQKYLARSQEEKAQQAKADWLAELQAIEAEYPKP
;
A
#
# COMPACT_ATOMS: atom_id res chain seq x y z
N MET A 1 7.19 -8.30 2.31
CA MET A 1 6.18 -7.24 2.49
C MET A 1 4.78 -7.78 2.22
N LYS A 2 3.86 -7.62 3.18
CA LYS A 2 2.47 -8.12 3.10
C LYS A 2 1.55 -7.30 4.01
N ARG A 3 0.24 -7.29 3.74
CA ARG A 3 -0.74 -6.74 4.68
C ARG A 3 -1.09 -7.77 5.75
N VAL A 4 -1.08 -7.38 7.01
CA VAL A 4 -1.37 -8.23 8.19
C VAL A 4 -2.41 -7.57 9.09
N GLN A 5 -3.23 -8.39 9.77
CA GLN A 5 -4.17 -7.93 10.79
C GLN A 5 -3.44 -7.76 12.13
N GLY A 6 -3.73 -6.68 12.85
CA GLY A 6 -3.13 -6.34 14.13
C GLY A 6 -4.08 -5.62 15.09
N ALA A 7 -3.57 -5.30 16.27
CA ALA A 7 -4.29 -4.60 17.32
C ALA A 7 -4.15 -3.07 17.19
N GLN A 8 -5.17 -2.34 17.63
CA GLN A 8 -5.15 -0.87 17.63
C GLN A 8 -4.13 -0.35 18.66
N GLY A 9 -3.36 0.68 18.29
CA GLY A 9 -2.37 1.31 19.18
C GLY A 9 -0.94 0.77 19.07
N PHE A 10 -0.66 -0.13 18.13
CA PHE A 10 0.73 -0.51 17.80
C PHE A 10 1.47 0.64 17.12
N ALA A 11 2.73 0.85 17.51
CA ALA A 11 3.62 1.81 16.85
C ALA A 11 3.99 1.30 15.44
N SER A 12 4.09 2.22 14.48
CA SER A 12 4.47 1.90 13.09
C SER A 12 5.89 1.32 13.01
N VAL A 13 6.80 1.78 13.86
CA VAL A 13 8.13 1.18 14.00
C VAL A 13 8.14 0.45 15.34
N GLU A 14 7.73 -0.81 15.33
CA GLU A 14 7.80 -1.64 16.52
C GLU A 14 8.83 -2.73 16.29
N CYS A 15 9.92 -2.66 17.05
CA CYS A 15 11.17 -3.18 16.56
C CYS A 15 11.23 -4.72 16.56
N ILE A 16 10.49 -5.46 17.41
CA ILE A 16 10.49 -6.94 17.37
C ILE A 16 9.06 -7.46 17.37
N ASN A 17 8.71 -8.32 16.41
CA ASN A 17 7.49 -9.09 16.45
C ASN A 17 7.59 -10.13 17.58
N PRO A 18 6.81 -10.02 18.67
CA PRO A 18 6.97 -10.89 19.83
C PRO A 18 6.56 -12.35 19.56
N GLN A 19 5.81 -12.61 18.48
CA GLN A 19 5.39 -13.96 18.10
C GLN A 19 6.48 -14.70 17.33
N THR A 20 7.27 -13.99 16.52
CA THR A 20 8.32 -14.60 15.67
C THR A 20 9.73 -14.33 16.18
N GLY A 21 9.93 -13.30 17.01
CA GLY A 21 11.24 -12.84 17.46
C GLY A 21 12.02 -12.06 16.39
N GLU A 22 11.40 -11.73 15.25
CA GLU A 22 12.04 -11.08 14.12
C GLU A 22 11.87 -9.55 14.17
N TRP A 23 12.81 -8.81 13.58
CA TRP A 23 12.64 -7.37 13.43
C TRP A 23 11.64 -7.08 12.33
N VAL A 24 10.67 -6.21 12.61
CA VAL A 24 9.60 -5.86 11.66
C VAL A 24 9.38 -4.35 11.63
N ALA A 25 8.97 -3.84 10.48
CA ALA A 25 8.41 -2.48 10.39
C ALA A 25 6.98 -2.55 9.85
N ARG A 26 6.11 -1.67 10.33
CA ARG A 26 4.70 -1.62 9.97
C ARG A 26 4.26 -0.23 9.53
N TRP A 27 3.48 -0.13 8.48
CA TRP A 27 2.96 1.16 8.01
C TRP A 27 1.59 1.01 7.35
N ALA A 28 1.04 2.12 6.86
CA ALA A 28 -0.27 2.15 6.19
C ALA A 28 -1.38 1.45 7.00
N GLY A 29 -1.47 1.86 8.27
CA GLY A 29 -2.48 1.39 9.20
C GLY A 29 -3.88 1.78 8.74
N GLU A 30 -4.79 0.82 8.70
CA GLU A 30 -6.17 1.01 8.28
C GLU A 30 -7.14 0.38 9.28
N SER A 31 -8.24 1.06 9.58
CA SER A 31 -9.32 0.50 10.41
C SER A 31 -9.98 -0.68 9.70
N ASN A 32 -10.21 -1.76 10.46
CA ASN A 32 -10.99 -2.89 10.00
C ASN A 32 -12.49 -2.75 10.32
N GLU A 33 -12.91 -1.63 10.91
CA GLU A 33 -14.31 -1.38 11.25
C GLU A 33 -15.22 -1.48 10.01
N GLY A 34 -16.23 -2.34 10.09
CA GLY A 34 -17.16 -2.58 8.98
C GLY A 34 -16.60 -3.41 7.82
N LYS A 35 -15.38 -3.95 7.93
CA LYS A 35 -14.77 -4.85 6.94
C LYS A 35 -14.93 -6.32 7.33
N THR A 36 -15.01 -7.19 6.32
CA THR A 36 -15.04 -8.64 6.48
C THR A 36 -13.85 -9.28 5.79
N SER A 37 -13.42 -10.44 6.29
CA SER A 37 -12.43 -11.30 5.65
C SER A 37 -12.98 -11.89 4.35
N GLU A 38 -12.12 -12.57 3.59
CA GLU A 38 -12.54 -13.35 2.41
C GLU A 38 -13.55 -14.45 2.77
N ASP A 39 -13.49 -14.95 4.00
CA ASP A 39 -14.43 -15.96 4.53
C ASP A 39 -15.73 -15.34 5.09
N GLY A 40 -15.88 -14.01 5.00
CA GLY A 40 -17.06 -13.28 5.46
C GLY A 40 -17.08 -12.95 6.96
N GLU A 41 -16.01 -13.26 7.68
CA GLU A 41 -15.91 -12.99 9.13
C GLU A 41 -15.53 -11.53 9.39
N PRO A 42 -16.10 -10.85 10.41
CA PRO A 42 -15.74 -9.47 10.73
C PRO A 42 -14.25 -9.35 11.07
N LEU A 43 -13.56 -8.43 10.38
CA LEU A 43 -12.19 -8.10 10.74
C LEU A 43 -12.21 -7.19 11.98
N ILE A 44 -11.40 -7.54 12.97
CA ILE A 44 -11.24 -6.77 14.20
C ILE A 44 -9.94 -5.97 14.19
N GLY A 45 -9.94 -4.82 14.87
CA GLY A 45 -8.75 -3.99 15.05
C GLY A 45 -8.38 -3.21 13.79
N VAL A 46 -7.13 -3.37 13.36
CA VAL A 46 -6.51 -2.59 12.29
C VAL A 46 -5.65 -3.51 11.42
N SER A 47 -5.41 -3.13 10.17
CA SER A 47 -4.45 -3.83 9.30
C SER A 47 -3.29 -2.92 8.92
N TYR A 48 -2.12 -3.50 8.74
CA TYR A 48 -0.89 -2.78 8.39
C TYR A 48 -0.15 -3.49 7.27
N MET A 49 0.60 -2.75 6.46
CA MET A 49 1.70 -3.33 5.70
C MET A 49 2.82 -3.68 6.67
N GLU A 50 3.40 -4.86 6.53
CA GLU A 50 4.49 -5.38 7.35
C GLU A 50 5.62 -5.89 6.45
N ASP A 51 6.86 -5.63 6.87
CA ASP A 51 8.04 -6.24 6.27
C ASP A 51 9.11 -6.57 7.32
N ASN A 52 9.87 -7.61 7.03
CA ASN A 52 10.86 -8.18 7.93
C ASN A 52 12.26 -7.61 7.66
N PHE A 53 13.04 -7.47 8.73
CA PHE A 53 14.42 -7.04 8.74
C PHE A 53 15.29 -8.04 9.50
N ASP A 54 16.55 -8.19 9.08
CA ASP A 54 17.53 -9.07 9.72
C ASP A 54 18.27 -8.39 10.90
N HIS A 55 18.00 -7.11 11.12
CA HIS A 55 18.51 -6.28 12.21
C HIS A 55 17.46 -5.23 12.60
N GLU A 56 17.72 -4.48 13.68
CA GLU A 56 16.89 -3.35 14.07
C GLU A 56 16.91 -2.26 12.98
N PRO A 57 15.80 -2.02 12.27
CA PRO A 57 15.81 -1.09 11.16
C PRO A 57 15.82 0.35 11.65
N THR A 58 16.59 1.18 10.98
CA THR A 58 16.51 2.64 11.11
C THR A 58 15.29 3.19 10.38
N TRP A 59 14.85 4.40 10.75
CA TRP A 59 13.78 5.09 10.01
C TRP A 59 14.12 5.25 8.53
N ASP A 60 15.36 5.57 8.19
CA ASP A 60 15.80 5.77 6.81
C ASP A 60 15.75 4.47 5.99
N GLU A 61 16.05 3.32 6.59
CA GLU A 61 15.93 2.01 5.93
C GLU A 61 14.47 1.66 5.66
N VAL A 62 13.57 1.91 6.62
CA VAL A 62 12.13 1.72 6.42
C VAL A 62 11.61 2.66 5.32
N ALA A 63 11.94 3.95 5.41
CA ALA A 63 11.55 4.97 4.44
C ALA A 63 12.05 4.67 3.02
N GLY A 64 13.30 4.23 2.90
CA GLY A 64 13.89 3.79 1.64
C GLY A 64 13.15 2.60 1.05
N ARG A 65 12.85 1.59 1.88
CA ARG A 65 12.14 0.38 1.44
C ARG A 65 10.70 0.66 1.01
N VAL A 66 9.99 1.53 1.73
CA VAL A 66 8.63 1.98 1.35
C VAL A 66 8.69 2.78 0.04
N THR A 67 9.70 3.63 -0.14
CA THR A 67 9.87 4.43 -1.36
C THR A 67 10.16 3.57 -2.59
N GLU A 68 11.07 2.59 -2.46
CA GLU A 68 11.35 1.65 -3.55
C GLU A 68 10.14 0.78 -3.88
N ALA A 69 9.44 0.27 -2.86
CA ALA A 69 8.20 -0.48 -3.06
C ALA A 69 7.14 0.35 -3.78
N ARG A 70 6.94 1.62 -3.38
CA ARG A 70 6.02 2.54 -4.06
C ARG A 70 6.36 2.69 -5.54
N LYS A 71 7.63 2.88 -5.87
CA LYS A 71 8.07 3.03 -7.26
C LYS A 71 7.71 1.81 -8.09
N ILE A 72 7.99 0.60 -7.57
CA ILE A 72 7.61 -0.66 -8.22
C ILE A 72 6.10 -0.73 -8.42
N GLN A 73 5.29 -0.31 -7.43
CA GLN A 73 3.84 -0.32 -7.57
C GLN A 73 3.32 0.67 -8.62
N TYR A 74 3.94 1.84 -8.80
CA TYR A 74 3.58 2.71 -9.92
C TYR A 74 3.78 2.02 -11.27
N GLU A 75 4.92 1.37 -11.46
CA GLU A 75 5.24 0.64 -12.70
C GLU A 75 4.25 -0.51 -12.96
N LEU A 76 3.88 -1.26 -11.91
CA LEU A 76 3.00 -2.43 -12.03
C LEU A 76 1.51 -2.07 -12.19
N ARG A 77 1.03 -1.07 -11.45
CA ARG A 77 -0.41 -0.80 -11.29
C ARG A 77 -0.86 0.48 -12.00
N SER A 78 -0.01 1.50 -12.05
CA SER A 78 -0.40 2.84 -12.52
C SER A 78 -0.04 3.10 -13.99
N ASP A 79 1.17 2.72 -14.40
CA ASP A 79 1.72 3.08 -15.72
C ASP A 79 0.89 2.54 -16.88
N GLY A 80 0.36 1.31 -16.76
CA GLY A 80 -0.51 0.73 -17.78
C GLY A 80 -1.80 1.54 -18.00
N ILE A 81 -2.36 2.11 -16.93
CA ILE A 81 -3.57 2.94 -16.99
C ILE A 81 -3.23 4.29 -17.63
N TYR A 82 -2.12 4.91 -17.23
CA TYR A 82 -1.64 6.16 -17.81
C TYR A 82 -1.40 6.02 -19.32
N ILE A 83 -0.71 4.96 -19.75
CA ILE A 83 -0.46 4.67 -21.17
C ILE A 83 -1.79 4.51 -21.93
N SER A 84 -2.78 3.86 -21.32
CA SER A 84 -4.11 3.68 -21.92
C SER A 84 -4.85 5.01 -22.09
N MET A 85 -4.82 5.88 -21.07
CA MET A 85 -5.35 7.25 -21.15
C MET A 85 -4.73 8.01 -22.33
N GLN A 86 -3.40 8.00 -22.47
CA GLN A 86 -2.70 8.67 -23.57
C GLN A 86 -3.12 8.11 -24.94
N LYS A 87 -3.29 6.79 -25.06
CA LYS A 87 -3.78 6.15 -26.30
C LYS A 87 -5.21 6.56 -26.64
N TYR A 88 -6.09 6.75 -25.66
CA TYR A 88 -7.46 7.22 -25.90
C TYR A 88 -7.47 8.68 -26.37
N LEU A 89 -6.67 9.55 -25.73
CA LEU A 89 -6.50 10.94 -26.16
C LEU A 89 -6.00 11.04 -27.61
N ALA A 90 -4.98 10.25 -27.96
CA ALA A 90 -4.44 10.21 -29.32
C ALA A 90 -5.44 9.70 -30.39
N ARG A 91 -6.51 9.03 -29.97
CA ARG A 91 -7.58 8.50 -30.85
C ARG A 91 -8.87 9.32 -30.77
N SER A 92 -8.84 10.49 -30.13
CA SER A 92 -10.00 11.35 -29.88
C SER A 92 -11.16 10.63 -29.17
N GLN A 93 -10.84 9.66 -28.30
CA GLN A 93 -11.81 8.94 -27.49
C GLN A 93 -11.91 9.59 -26.10
N GLU A 94 -12.47 10.80 -26.04
CA GLU A 94 -12.45 11.66 -24.85
C GLU A 94 -13.08 11.01 -23.62
N GLU A 95 -14.25 10.39 -23.75
CA GLU A 95 -14.95 9.74 -22.63
C GLU A 95 -14.09 8.63 -22.01
N LYS A 96 -13.46 7.79 -22.84
CA LYS A 96 -12.55 6.73 -22.35
C LYS A 96 -11.28 7.30 -21.72
N ALA A 97 -10.76 8.39 -22.26
CA ALA A 97 -9.62 9.08 -21.66
C ALA A 97 -9.97 9.66 -20.29
N GLN A 98 -11.17 10.23 -20.13
CA GLN A 98 -11.64 10.74 -18.84
C GLN A 98 -11.83 9.63 -17.82
N GLN A 99 -12.43 8.50 -18.22
CA GLN A 99 -12.56 7.33 -17.34
C GLN A 99 -11.18 6.80 -16.93
N ALA A 100 -10.28 6.57 -17.89
CA ALA A 100 -8.93 6.09 -17.59
C ALA A 100 -8.13 7.07 -16.71
N LYS A 101 -8.38 8.38 -16.82
CA LYS A 101 -7.81 9.38 -15.92
C LYS A 101 -8.34 9.22 -14.49
N ALA A 102 -9.65 9.02 -14.32
CA ALA A 102 -10.24 8.79 -13.00
C ALA A 102 -9.68 7.52 -12.37
N ASP A 103 -9.61 6.43 -13.14
CA ASP A 103 -9.04 5.15 -12.71
C ASP A 103 -7.56 5.31 -12.31
N TRP A 104 -6.78 6.04 -13.11
CA TRP A 104 -5.37 6.31 -12.83
C TRP A 104 -5.18 7.10 -11.53
N LEU A 105 -5.98 8.14 -11.30
CA LEU A 105 -5.93 8.93 -10.08
C LEU A 105 -6.34 8.12 -8.84
N ALA A 106 -7.37 7.30 -8.96
CA ALA A 106 -7.79 6.39 -7.89
C ALA A 106 -6.69 5.39 -7.54
N GLU A 107 -6.04 4.82 -8.56
CA GLU A 107 -4.94 3.86 -8.36
C GLU A 107 -3.71 4.53 -7.73
N LEU A 108 -3.35 5.75 -8.15
CA LEU A 108 -2.29 6.53 -7.51
C LEU A 108 -2.58 6.77 -6.03
N GLN A 109 -3.80 7.18 -5.70
CA GLN A 109 -4.20 7.42 -4.32
C GLN A 109 -4.14 6.12 -3.49
N ALA A 110 -4.57 4.99 -4.04
CA ALA A 110 -4.48 3.70 -3.38
C ALA A 110 -3.03 3.29 -3.12
N ILE A 111 -2.14 3.45 -4.11
CA ILE A 111 -0.70 3.17 -3.95
C ILE A 111 -0.09 4.09 -2.89
N GLU A 112 -0.38 5.39 -2.91
CA GLU A 112 0.18 6.34 -1.93
C GLU A 112 -0.36 6.13 -0.51
N ALA A 113 -1.57 5.58 -0.35
CA ALA A 113 -2.09 5.17 0.94
C ALA A 113 -1.39 3.91 1.49
N GLU A 114 -1.08 2.95 0.60
CA GLU A 114 -0.42 1.69 0.96
C GLU A 114 1.11 1.86 1.15
N TYR A 115 1.73 2.77 0.39
CA TYR A 115 3.16 3.06 0.38
C TYR A 115 3.40 4.58 0.54
N PRO A 116 3.20 5.13 1.75
CA PRO A 116 3.21 6.55 1.99
C PRO A 116 4.57 7.19 1.73
N LYS A 117 4.55 8.50 1.45
CA LYS A 117 5.78 9.31 1.41
C LYS A 117 6.37 9.35 2.83
N PRO A 118 7.69 9.18 2.98
CA PRO A 118 8.35 9.28 4.28
C PRO A 118 8.07 10.60 4.99
#